data_AF-A0A958AHN8-F1
#
_entry.id   AF-A0A958AHN8-F1
#
_cell.length_a   1.000
_cell.length_b   1.000
_cell.length_c   1.000
_cell.angle_alpha   90.00
_cell.angle_beta   90.00
_cell.angle_gamma   90.00
#
_symmetry.space_group_name_H-M   'P 1'
#
loop_
_entity.id
_entity.type
_entity.pdbx_description
1 polymer ?
#
loop_
_entity_poly.entity_id
_entity_poly.type
_entity_poly.pdbx_seq_one_letter_code
_entity_poly.pdbx_strand_id
1 'polypeptide(L)'
;GLPVTDEELTVSTGSGAALRPALAYNGALRHYFVAWEDRRNAAGDQWHFDVYGQSVSQALKRVGNNFQLDSGGRYLNHDDSATWTPRPSVAAGNKRFLASWYHKEAATDAELWSLQSALVVTDTVAVPAFTVADMTFVDPPDGNAPTGFVQSLYHPRANEYLVVLSSHTQSLFGYFSSVRVQRLTANGTLLKTDGSIQSTPGAGYVVDTALDDQLSIGAAVNPVIGTDTGYLIIYGRHAPGQHSQDFDIWRAQMLQNHLPPVLYLPTVFNKKPPLID
;
A
#
# COMPACT_ATOMS: atom_id res chain seq x y z
N GLY A 1 -10.84 25.07 -23.52
CA GLY A 1 -10.65 24.17 -22.37
C GLY A 1 -11.95 23.43 -22.11
N LEU A 2 -11.90 22.30 -21.40
CA LEU A 2 -13.11 21.67 -20.89
C LEU A 2 -13.73 22.60 -19.82
N PRO A 3 -15.06 22.83 -19.83
CA PRO A 3 -15.70 23.65 -18.80
C PRO A 3 -15.56 22.95 -17.44
N VAL A 4 -15.26 23.74 -16.40
CA VAL A 4 -15.37 23.27 -15.01
C VAL A 4 -16.81 23.49 -14.59
N THR A 5 -17.53 22.40 -14.33
CA THR A 5 -18.92 22.42 -13.83
C THR A 5 -18.92 22.09 -12.34
N ASP A 6 -19.86 22.69 -11.61
CA ASP A 6 -20.07 22.42 -10.19
C ASP A 6 -21.19 21.38 -10.04
N GLU A 7 -20.80 20.11 -10.02
CA GLU A 7 -21.70 18.99 -9.76
C GLU A 7 -21.12 18.20 -8.57
N GLU A 8 -21.95 17.96 -7.55
CA GLU A 8 -21.54 17.28 -6.33
C GLU A 8 -22.11 15.86 -6.27
N LEU A 9 -21.30 14.93 -5.74
CA LEU A 9 -21.72 13.55 -5.52
C LEU A 9 -21.24 13.03 -4.17
N THR A 10 -22.18 12.59 -3.33
CA THR A 10 -21.87 11.84 -2.11
C THR A 10 -21.39 10.43 -2.46
N VAL A 11 -20.10 10.15 -2.27
CA VAL A 11 -19.48 8.86 -2.60
C VAL A 11 -19.64 7.83 -1.47
N SER A 12 -19.29 8.20 -0.23
CA SER A 12 -19.51 7.35 0.95
C SER A 12 -20.88 7.63 1.55
N THR A 13 -21.68 6.58 1.74
CA THR A 13 -23.02 6.68 2.33
C THR A 13 -23.14 6.02 3.69
N GLY A 14 -22.01 5.65 4.31
CA GLY A 14 -21.98 5.14 5.69
C GLY A 14 -22.13 6.27 6.72
N SER A 15 -22.59 5.93 7.92
CA SER A 15 -22.76 6.88 9.04
C SER A 15 -21.47 7.18 9.82
N GLY A 16 -20.39 6.45 9.53
CA GLY A 16 -19.07 6.67 10.14
C GLY A 16 -18.18 7.59 9.30
N ALA A 17 -17.01 7.92 9.85
CA ALA A 17 -16.03 8.72 9.13
C ALA A 17 -15.52 7.97 7.88
N ALA A 18 -15.42 8.70 6.76
CA ALA A 18 -14.77 8.27 5.54
C ALA A 18 -13.50 9.11 5.36
N LEU A 19 -12.34 8.47 5.42
CA LEU A 19 -11.05 9.13 5.56
C LEU A 19 -10.09 8.68 4.45
N ARG A 20 -9.11 9.54 4.15
CA ARG A 20 -7.97 9.24 3.26
C ARG A 20 -8.38 8.57 1.92
N PRO A 21 -9.21 9.23 1.10
CA PRO A 21 -9.63 8.66 -0.17
C PRO A 21 -8.45 8.57 -1.15
N ALA A 22 -8.42 7.50 -1.93
CA ALA A 22 -7.59 7.35 -3.12
C ALA A 22 -8.49 7.07 -4.33
N LEU A 23 -8.12 7.64 -5.48
CA LEU A 23 -8.93 7.54 -6.69
C LEU A 23 -8.07 7.37 -7.94
N ALA A 24 -8.63 6.68 -8.93
CA ALA A 24 -8.07 6.64 -10.29
C ALA A 24 -9.19 6.62 -11.32
N TYR A 25 -8.90 7.13 -12.52
CA TYR A 25 -9.79 7.02 -13.69
C TYR A 25 -9.30 5.93 -14.64
N ASN A 26 -10.21 5.06 -15.05
CA ASN A 26 -9.95 4.04 -16.06
C ASN A 26 -10.70 4.38 -17.36
N GLY A 27 -9.95 4.75 -18.40
CA GLY A 27 -10.54 5.17 -19.68
C GLY A 27 -11.25 4.05 -20.45
N ALA A 28 -10.85 2.79 -20.27
CA ALA A 28 -11.51 1.66 -20.93
C ALA A 28 -12.85 1.31 -20.26
N LEU A 29 -12.92 1.46 -18.94
CA LEU A 29 -14.16 1.30 -18.19
C LEU A 29 -15.03 2.57 -18.24
N ARG A 30 -14.43 3.74 -18.56
CA ARG A 30 -15.04 5.07 -18.46
C ARG A 30 -15.56 5.38 -17.06
N HIS A 31 -14.89 4.83 -16.05
CA HIS A 31 -15.26 4.92 -14.65
C HIS A 31 -14.08 5.45 -13.85
N TYR A 32 -14.38 6.16 -12.78
CA TYR A 32 -13.51 6.37 -11.64
C TYR A 32 -13.76 5.25 -10.64
N PHE A 33 -12.72 4.88 -9.90
CA PHE A 33 -12.84 4.09 -8.70
C PHE A 33 -12.24 4.86 -7.53
N VAL A 34 -13.00 4.95 -6.44
CA VAL A 34 -12.58 5.58 -5.19
C VAL A 34 -12.54 4.51 -4.11
N ALA A 35 -11.44 4.44 -3.36
CA ALA A 35 -11.32 3.64 -2.15
C ALA A 35 -10.98 4.55 -0.96
N TRP A 36 -11.45 4.22 0.23
CA TRP A 36 -11.24 5.03 1.43
C TRP A 36 -11.21 4.17 2.70
N GLU A 37 -10.66 4.74 3.77
CA GLU A 37 -10.75 4.18 5.12
C GLU A 37 -12.12 4.50 5.70
N ASP A 38 -12.81 3.49 6.19
CA ASP A 38 -14.20 3.62 6.61
C ASP A 38 -14.39 3.20 8.07
N ARG A 39 -15.07 4.05 8.83
CA ARG A 39 -15.39 3.81 10.25
C ARG A 39 -16.88 3.57 10.49
N ARG A 40 -17.66 3.20 9.48
CA ARG A 40 -19.11 2.94 9.62
C ARG A 40 -19.40 1.79 10.58
N ASN A 41 -18.50 0.81 10.66
CA ASN A 41 -18.61 -0.35 11.55
C ASN A 41 -17.74 -0.20 12.81
N ALA A 42 -17.27 1.01 13.14
CA ALA A 42 -16.38 1.22 14.27
C ALA A 42 -17.02 0.98 15.65
N ALA A 43 -18.35 1.04 15.76
CA ALA A 43 -19.08 0.88 17.03
C ALA A 43 -18.54 1.75 18.19
N GLY A 44 -17.97 2.93 17.88
CA GLY A 44 -17.36 3.84 18.84
C GLY A 44 -15.86 3.65 19.06
N ASP A 45 -15.25 2.58 18.54
CA ASP A 45 -13.79 2.40 18.56
C ASP A 45 -13.11 3.31 17.54
N GLN A 46 -12.43 4.34 18.03
CA GLN A 46 -11.71 5.30 17.20
C GLN A 46 -10.56 4.70 16.39
N TRP A 47 -10.16 3.46 16.64
CA TRP A 47 -9.08 2.77 15.94
C TRP A 47 -9.57 1.65 15.04
N HIS A 48 -10.88 1.42 14.93
CA HIS A 48 -11.44 0.42 14.05
C HIS A 48 -11.66 1.00 12.65
N PHE A 49 -11.03 0.38 11.64
CA PHE A 49 -11.14 0.79 10.24
C PHE A 49 -11.39 -0.40 9.33
N ASP A 50 -12.33 -0.21 8.41
CA ASP A 50 -12.52 -1.01 7.21
C ASP A 50 -11.93 -0.30 5.99
N VAL A 51 -11.87 -1.02 4.86
CA VAL A 51 -11.60 -0.43 3.55
C VAL A 51 -12.83 -0.61 2.67
N TYR A 52 -13.35 0.49 2.13
CA TYR A 52 -14.50 0.48 1.23
C TYR A 52 -14.15 1.09 -0.12
N GLY A 53 -14.95 0.72 -1.12
CA GLY A 53 -14.83 1.19 -2.49
C GLY A 53 -16.18 1.62 -3.09
N GLN A 54 -16.10 2.50 -4.08
CA GLN A 54 -17.24 2.93 -4.90
C GLN A 54 -16.75 3.26 -6.30
N SER A 55 -17.39 2.67 -7.31
CA SER A 55 -17.23 3.12 -8.69
C SER A 55 -18.14 4.29 -9.01
N VAL A 56 -17.62 5.23 -9.77
CA VAL A 56 -18.34 6.41 -10.26
C VAL A 56 -18.15 6.45 -11.78
N SER A 57 -19.23 6.54 -12.54
CA SER A 57 -19.15 6.67 -13.99
C SER A 57 -18.53 8.02 -14.38
N GLN A 58 -18.04 8.15 -15.61
CA GLN A 58 -17.57 9.42 -16.19
C GLN A 58 -18.61 10.57 -16.14
N ALA A 59 -19.90 10.25 -15.93
CA ALA A 59 -21.00 11.21 -15.84
C ALA A 59 -21.36 11.52 -14.37
N LEU A 60 -20.40 11.35 -13.46
CA LEU A 60 -20.52 11.60 -12.03
C LEU A 60 -21.70 10.89 -11.34
N LYS A 61 -21.99 9.66 -11.76
CA LYS A 61 -23.01 8.80 -11.12
C LYS A 61 -22.38 7.60 -10.46
N ARG A 62 -22.78 7.30 -9.22
CA ARG A 62 -22.43 6.04 -8.54
C ARG A 62 -22.89 4.85 -9.37
N VAL A 63 -22.01 3.87 -9.48
CA VAL A 63 -22.28 2.57 -10.09
C VAL A 63 -22.27 1.53 -8.99
N GLY A 64 -23.43 0.96 -8.69
CA GLY A 64 -23.62 0.04 -7.55
C GLY A 64 -23.54 0.74 -6.19
N ASN A 65 -23.56 -0.08 -5.13
CA ASN A 65 -23.43 0.37 -3.75
C ASN A 65 -21.96 0.54 -3.34
N ASN A 66 -21.72 1.17 -2.18
CA ASN A 66 -20.42 1.04 -1.54
C ASN A 66 -20.18 -0.45 -1.23
N PHE A 67 -19.02 -0.98 -1.58
CA PHE A 67 -18.65 -2.36 -1.29
C PHE A 67 -17.39 -2.42 -0.44
N GLN A 68 -17.36 -3.39 0.47
CA GLN A 68 -16.23 -3.60 1.36
C GLN A 68 -15.11 -4.30 0.59
N LEU A 69 -13.92 -3.71 0.62
CA LEU A 69 -12.69 -4.31 0.11
C LEU A 69 -12.01 -5.16 1.18
N ASP A 70 -12.07 -4.70 2.43
CA ASP A 70 -11.52 -5.39 3.59
C ASP A 70 -12.32 -5.04 4.85
N SER A 71 -12.56 -6.04 5.68
CA SER A 71 -13.22 -5.90 6.99
C SER A 71 -12.21 -5.62 8.09
N GLY A 72 -11.31 -4.67 7.81
CA GLY A 72 -9.99 -4.49 8.41
C GLY A 72 -9.84 -4.97 9.84
N GLY A 73 -9.72 -4.03 10.78
CA GLY A 73 -9.40 -4.38 12.15
C GLY A 73 -9.13 -3.16 13.02
N ARG A 74 -8.60 -3.40 14.22
CA ARG A 74 -8.25 -2.34 15.18
C ARG A 74 -6.79 -1.90 14.97
N TYR A 75 -6.62 -0.80 14.26
CA TYR A 75 -5.35 -0.12 14.00
C TYR A 75 -5.01 0.80 15.20
N LEU A 76 -4.95 0.21 16.40
CA LEU A 76 -4.59 0.94 17.62
C LEU A 76 -3.22 1.58 17.43
N ASN A 77 -3.17 2.87 17.74
CA ASN A 77 -1.96 3.66 17.67
C ASN A 77 -1.68 4.28 19.04
N HIS A 78 -0.47 4.07 19.55
CA HIS A 78 0.01 4.67 20.80
C HIS A 78 0.86 5.93 20.57
N ASP A 79 1.12 6.29 19.31
CA ASP A 79 1.93 7.44 18.89
C ASP A 79 1.14 8.32 17.91
N ASP A 80 0.88 9.57 18.28
CA ASP A 80 0.14 10.52 17.43
C ASP A 80 0.81 10.77 16.06
N SER A 81 2.09 10.42 15.90
CA SER A 81 2.81 10.48 14.63
C SER A 81 2.52 9.32 13.68
N ALA A 82 2.00 8.21 14.18
CA ALA A 82 1.99 6.99 13.39
C ALA A 82 0.92 6.99 12.31
N THR A 83 1.33 6.48 11.17
CA THR A 83 0.59 6.57 9.92
C THR A 83 -0.15 5.29 9.56
N TRP A 84 -0.11 4.26 10.40
CA TRP A 84 -0.56 2.90 10.05
C TRP A 84 -2.04 2.68 10.28
N THR A 85 -2.81 3.24 9.36
CA THR A 85 -4.20 2.88 9.05
C THR A 85 -4.21 2.22 7.67
N PRO A 86 -5.35 1.73 7.15
CA PRO A 86 -5.34 1.00 5.88
C PRO A 86 -4.74 1.77 4.69
N ARG A 87 -4.87 3.10 4.62
CA ARG A 87 -4.29 3.98 3.60
C ARG A 87 -4.43 3.43 2.18
N PRO A 88 -5.67 3.33 1.67
CA PRO A 88 -5.88 2.77 0.35
C PRO A 88 -5.14 3.58 -0.71
N SER A 89 -4.64 2.89 -1.71
CA SER A 89 -4.05 3.40 -2.93
C SER A 89 -4.71 2.72 -4.12
N VAL A 90 -4.95 3.46 -5.22
CA VAL A 90 -5.67 2.94 -6.39
C VAL A 90 -4.86 3.20 -7.66
N ALA A 91 -4.70 2.16 -8.47
CA ALA A 91 -4.18 2.25 -9.84
C ALA A 91 -5.23 1.82 -10.86
N ALA A 92 -5.37 2.56 -11.94
CA ALA A 92 -6.20 2.16 -13.09
C ALA A 92 -5.37 1.38 -14.11
N GLY A 93 -5.72 0.11 -14.34
CA GLY A 93 -5.17 -0.70 -15.42
C GLY A 93 -6.00 -0.63 -16.70
N ASN A 94 -5.73 -1.52 -17.66
CA ASN A 94 -6.48 -1.54 -18.93
C ASN A 94 -7.94 -1.97 -18.80
N LYS A 95 -8.29 -2.83 -17.83
CA LYS A 95 -9.65 -3.39 -17.69
C LYS A 95 -10.15 -3.46 -16.25
N ARG A 96 -9.29 -3.09 -15.29
CA ARG A 96 -9.53 -3.25 -13.86
C ARG A 96 -8.90 -2.07 -13.12
N PHE A 97 -9.24 -1.94 -11.85
CA PHE A 97 -8.47 -1.17 -10.90
C PHE A 97 -7.73 -2.15 -9.98
N LEU A 98 -6.54 -1.76 -9.54
CA LEU A 98 -5.88 -2.36 -8.39
C LEU A 98 -6.07 -1.43 -7.21
N ALA A 99 -6.69 -1.93 -6.14
CA ALA A 99 -6.78 -1.24 -4.86
C ALA A 99 -5.82 -1.93 -3.89
N SER A 100 -4.97 -1.18 -3.21
CA SER A 100 -3.95 -1.68 -2.29
C SER A 100 -4.07 -0.98 -0.94
N TRP A 101 -3.91 -1.69 0.17
CA TRP A 101 -4.04 -1.14 1.52
C TRP A 101 -3.22 -1.96 2.52
N TYR A 102 -2.88 -1.34 3.64
CA TYR A 102 -2.32 -2.04 4.79
C TYR A 102 -3.41 -2.82 5.51
N HIS A 103 -3.08 -4.06 5.87
CA HIS A 103 -3.92 -4.94 6.64
C HIS A 103 -3.17 -5.36 7.90
N LYS A 104 -3.88 -5.29 9.03
CA LYS A 104 -3.39 -5.76 10.33
C LYS A 104 -4.08 -7.08 10.67
N GLU A 105 -3.30 -8.16 10.67
CA GLU A 105 -3.73 -9.46 11.16
C GLU A 105 -3.36 -9.59 12.64
N ALA A 106 -4.35 -9.83 13.49
CA ALA A 106 -4.12 -10.20 14.88
C ALA A 106 -3.79 -11.69 14.95
N ALA A 107 -2.52 -12.06 15.09
CA ALA A 107 -2.14 -13.43 15.44
C ALA A 107 -2.10 -13.58 16.97
N THR A 108 -2.19 -14.82 17.47
CA THR A 108 -2.22 -15.13 18.92
C THR A 108 -1.00 -14.62 19.68
N ASP A 109 0.14 -14.45 19.01
CA ASP A 109 1.44 -14.19 19.63
C ASP A 109 2.22 -13.03 19.00
N ALA A 110 1.67 -12.36 17.95
CA ALA A 110 2.27 -11.20 17.31
C ALA A 110 1.26 -10.43 16.45
N GLU A 111 1.42 -9.12 16.32
CA GLU A 111 0.74 -8.35 15.29
C GLU A 111 1.47 -8.51 13.95
N LEU A 112 0.81 -9.17 12.99
CA LEU A 112 1.32 -9.32 11.64
C LEU A 112 0.68 -8.27 10.75
N TRP A 113 1.52 -7.59 9.98
CA TRP A 113 1.02 -6.64 9.02
C TRP A 113 1.38 -7.08 7.63
N SER A 114 0.45 -6.83 6.71
CA SER A 114 0.64 -7.10 5.31
C SER A 114 0.16 -5.92 4.50
N LEU A 115 0.69 -5.79 3.30
CA LEU A 115 0.08 -5.00 2.26
C LEU A 115 -0.77 -5.94 1.42
N GLN A 116 -2.07 -5.69 1.40
CA GLN A 116 -3.02 -6.43 0.58
C GLN A 116 -3.39 -5.65 -0.66
N SER A 117 -3.92 -6.36 -1.65
CA SER A 117 -4.58 -5.75 -2.79
C SER A 117 -5.73 -6.59 -3.30
N ALA A 118 -6.71 -5.92 -3.93
CA ALA A 118 -7.77 -6.56 -4.67
C ALA A 118 -7.88 -5.95 -6.07
N LEU A 119 -8.38 -6.74 -7.03
CA LEU A 119 -8.71 -6.23 -8.35
C LEU A 119 -10.21 -5.97 -8.45
N VAL A 120 -10.56 -4.77 -8.86
CA VAL A 120 -11.94 -4.30 -8.97
C VAL A 120 -12.29 -4.09 -10.43
N VAL A 121 -13.51 -4.47 -10.80
CA VAL A 121 -14.13 -4.14 -12.09
C VAL A 121 -15.49 -3.56 -11.79
N THR A 122 -15.71 -2.31 -12.23
CA THR A 122 -16.97 -1.58 -12.00
C THR A 122 -17.41 -1.67 -10.53
N ASP A 123 -18.49 -2.35 -10.23
CA ASP A 123 -19.13 -2.50 -8.92
C ASP A 123 -18.80 -3.83 -8.21
N THR A 124 -17.86 -4.62 -8.75
CA THR A 124 -17.53 -5.96 -8.23
C THR A 124 -16.03 -6.12 -7.99
N VAL A 125 -15.69 -6.85 -6.92
CA VAL A 125 -14.32 -7.33 -6.69
C VAL A 125 -14.09 -8.55 -7.59
N ALA A 126 -13.30 -8.36 -8.66
CA ALA A 126 -12.99 -9.38 -9.65
C ALA A 126 -11.94 -10.38 -9.17
N VAL A 127 -11.00 -9.93 -8.33
CA VAL A 127 -10.08 -10.81 -7.59
C VAL A 127 -10.12 -10.35 -6.14
N PRO A 128 -10.49 -11.23 -5.18
CA PRO A 128 -10.48 -10.94 -3.75
C PRO A 128 -9.13 -10.46 -3.25
N ALA A 129 -9.10 -9.94 -2.02
CA ALA A 129 -7.87 -9.49 -1.40
C ALA A 129 -6.79 -10.59 -1.37
N PHE A 130 -5.56 -10.22 -1.70
CA PHE A 130 -4.39 -11.08 -1.66
C PHE A 130 -3.17 -10.32 -1.16
N THR A 131 -2.24 -11.03 -0.52
CA THR A 131 -1.02 -10.46 0.04
C THR A 131 0.00 -10.09 -1.04
N VAL A 132 0.39 -8.82 -1.07
CA VAL A 132 1.43 -8.24 -1.93
C VAL A 132 2.79 -8.26 -1.22
N ALA A 133 2.83 -7.83 0.04
CA ALA A 133 4.05 -7.79 0.84
C ALA A 133 3.71 -8.12 2.30
N ASP A 134 4.56 -8.90 2.97
CA ASP A 134 4.48 -9.12 4.42
C ASP A 134 5.45 -8.20 5.15
N MET A 135 5.04 -7.76 6.33
CA MET A 135 5.81 -6.91 7.23
C MET A 135 5.73 -7.55 8.60
N THR A 136 6.71 -8.40 8.89
CA THR A 136 6.81 -9.11 10.16
C THR A 136 7.43 -8.22 11.22
N PHE A 137 6.74 -8.02 12.34
CA PHE A 137 7.26 -7.31 13.50
C PHE A 137 7.33 -8.21 14.72
N VAL A 138 8.23 -7.83 15.62
CA VAL A 138 8.13 -8.16 17.03
C VAL A 138 7.48 -6.93 17.66
N ASP A 139 6.42 -7.11 18.46
CA ASP A 139 5.67 -6.02 19.10
C ASP A 139 6.61 -4.88 19.54
N PRO A 140 6.45 -3.66 18.97
CA PRO A 140 7.28 -2.56 19.42
C PRO A 140 6.96 -2.27 20.89
N PRO A 141 7.96 -2.11 21.78
CA PRO A 141 7.71 -1.59 23.12
C PRO A 141 6.95 -0.27 23.03
N ASP A 142 6.06 -0.06 23.99
CA ASP A 142 5.10 1.04 24.08
C ASP A 142 5.54 2.36 23.41
N GLY A 143 4.70 2.87 22.51
CA GLY A 143 4.65 4.29 22.17
C GLY A 143 5.26 4.74 20.84
N ASN A 144 5.76 3.84 19.98
CA ASN A 144 6.20 4.18 18.62
C ASN A 144 5.58 3.21 17.62
N ALA A 145 4.50 3.62 16.95
CA ALA A 145 3.88 2.78 15.94
C ALA A 145 4.61 2.92 14.58
N PRO A 146 4.72 1.83 13.81
CA PRO A 146 5.38 1.86 12.51
C PRO A 146 4.76 2.92 11.58
N THR A 147 5.56 3.47 10.65
CA THR A 147 5.11 4.42 9.61
C THR A 147 5.33 3.87 8.21
N GLY A 148 4.53 4.32 7.24
CA GLY A 148 4.43 3.64 5.95
C GLY A 148 3.59 4.37 4.93
N PHE A 149 4.07 4.30 3.69
CA PHE A 149 3.44 4.87 2.51
C PHE A 149 3.32 3.79 1.45
N VAL A 150 2.17 3.73 0.79
CA VAL A 150 1.91 2.84 -0.33
C VAL A 150 1.52 3.65 -1.56
N GLN A 151 1.99 3.21 -2.72
CA GLN A 151 1.58 3.73 -4.01
C GLN A 151 1.42 2.60 -5.01
N SER A 152 0.28 2.59 -5.68
CA SER A 152 -0.08 1.65 -6.73
C SER A 152 0.00 2.36 -8.07
N LEU A 153 0.66 1.75 -9.03
CA LEU A 153 0.88 2.28 -10.37
C LEU A 153 0.57 1.22 -11.41
N TYR A 154 0.40 1.66 -12.65
CA TYR A 154 0.15 0.77 -13.78
C TYR A 154 1.09 1.09 -14.94
N HIS A 155 1.68 0.05 -15.51
CA HIS A 155 2.51 0.13 -16.69
C HIS A 155 1.69 -0.29 -17.93
N PRO A 156 1.22 0.66 -18.77
CA PRO A 156 0.24 0.37 -19.81
C PRO A 156 0.76 -0.54 -20.92
N ARG A 157 2.04 -0.40 -21.31
CA ARG A 157 2.62 -1.24 -22.36
C ARG A 157 2.99 -2.65 -21.90
N ALA A 158 3.50 -2.81 -20.67
CA ALA A 158 3.73 -4.12 -20.06
C ALA A 158 2.43 -4.80 -19.61
N ASN A 159 1.36 -4.03 -19.43
CA ASN A 159 0.08 -4.49 -18.89
C ASN A 159 0.24 -5.12 -17.49
N GLU A 160 0.96 -4.41 -16.63
CA GLU A 160 1.32 -4.85 -15.28
C GLU A 160 1.05 -3.73 -14.27
N TYR A 161 0.75 -4.11 -13.04
CA TYR A 161 0.74 -3.18 -11.91
C TYR A 161 2.07 -3.21 -11.18
N LEU A 162 2.39 -2.09 -10.55
CA LEU A 162 3.47 -1.95 -9.60
C LEU A 162 2.89 -1.45 -8.28
N VAL A 163 3.28 -2.08 -7.18
CA VAL A 163 2.99 -1.57 -5.85
C VAL A 163 4.31 -1.27 -5.16
N VAL A 164 4.50 -0.01 -4.80
CA VAL A 164 5.66 0.47 -4.05
C VAL A 164 5.18 0.74 -2.64
N LEU A 165 5.90 0.23 -1.65
CA LEU A 165 5.64 0.54 -0.26
C LEU A 165 6.92 0.93 0.45
N SER A 166 6.77 1.77 1.46
CA SER A 166 7.76 1.97 2.51
C SER A 166 7.15 1.51 3.83
N SER A 167 7.99 0.91 4.66
CA SER A 167 7.67 0.57 6.04
C SER A 167 8.79 1.08 6.93
N HIS A 168 8.49 1.58 8.13
CA HIS A 168 9.43 1.93 9.19
C HIS A 168 9.10 1.09 10.41
N THR A 169 10.03 0.24 10.82
CA THR A 169 9.71 -0.98 11.56
C THR A 169 10.78 -1.31 12.58
N GLN A 170 10.41 -1.82 13.75
CA GLN A 170 11.39 -2.18 14.77
C GLN A 170 11.99 -3.56 14.52
N SER A 171 13.29 -3.68 14.79
CA SER A 171 14.03 -4.93 14.82
C SER A 171 14.79 -5.07 16.14
N LEU A 172 15.44 -6.22 16.34
CA LEU A 172 16.37 -6.45 17.46
C LEU A 172 17.55 -5.46 17.50
N PHE A 173 17.81 -4.75 16.40
CA PHE A 173 18.96 -3.86 16.23
C PHE A 173 18.58 -2.38 16.12
N GLY A 174 17.33 -2.02 16.43
CA GLY A 174 16.81 -0.65 16.29
C GLY A 174 15.73 -0.54 15.23
N TYR A 175 15.36 0.69 14.88
CA TYR A 175 14.35 0.93 13.87
C TYR A 175 14.97 0.91 12.48
N PHE A 176 14.16 0.47 11.52
CA PHE A 176 14.61 0.32 10.16
C PHE A 176 13.47 0.56 9.20
N SER A 177 13.74 1.39 8.20
CA SER A 177 12.89 1.54 7.05
C SER A 177 13.30 0.63 5.90
N SER A 178 12.31 0.02 5.28
CA SER A 178 12.46 -0.73 4.03
C SER A 178 11.55 -0.17 2.95
N VAL A 179 12.09 0.04 1.76
CA VAL A 179 11.30 0.32 0.57
C VAL A 179 11.23 -0.94 -0.27
N ARG A 180 10.01 -1.39 -0.54
CA ARG A 180 9.73 -2.59 -1.31
C ARG A 180 8.94 -2.27 -2.57
N VAL A 181 9.23 -3.04 -3.60
CA VAL A 181 8.51 -3.01 -4.88
C VAL A 181 7.99 -4.40 -5.16
N GLN A 182 6.72 -4.50 -5.54
CA GLN A 182 6.12 -5.74 -6.01
C GLN A 182 5.48 -5.49 -7.38
N ARG A 183 5.88 -6.29 -8.36
CA ARG A 183 5.25 -6.32 -9.69
C ARG A 183 4.10 -7.31 -9.67
N LEU A 184 3.05 -7.01 -10.44
CA LEU A 184 1.89 -7.87 -10.61
C LEU A 184 1.43 -7.86 -12.06
N THR A 185 0.99 -9.01 -12.57
CA THR A 185 0.24 -9.05 -13.84
C THR A 185 -1.05 -8.25 -13.71
N ALA A 186 -1.67 -7.86 -14.85
CA ALA A 186 -3.00 -7.26 -14.85
C ALA A 186 -4.10 -8.11 -14.17
N ASN A 187 -3.83 -9.40 -13.93
CA ASN A 187 -4.72 -10.33 -13.26
C ASN A 187 -4.38 -10.57 -11.78
N GLY A 188 -3.35 -9.91 -11.23
CA GLY A 188 -2.99 -9.99 -9.81
C GLY A 188 -1.99 -11.08 -9.46
N THR A 189 -1.42 -11.77 -10.45
CA THR A 189 -0.32 -12.72 -10.21
C THR A 189 0.95 -11.96 -9.88
N LEU A 190 1.59 -12.30 -8.75
CA LEU A 190 2.84 -11.68 -8.34
C LEU A 190 3.99 -12.06 -9.28
N LEU A 191 4.80 -11.08 -9.63
CA LEU A 191 5.95 -11.22 -10.51
C LEU A 191 7.24 -10.83 -9.80
N LYS A 192 8.31 -11.50 -10.19
CA LYS A 192 9.67 -11.16 -9.81
C LYS A 192 10.17 -9.91 -10.54
N THR A 193 11.32 -9.37 -10.13
CA THR A 193 11.98 -8.26 -10.85
C THR A 193 12.34 -8.61 -12.29
N ASP A 194 12.68 -9.88 -12.55
CA ASP A 194 12.94 -10.41 -13.91
C ASP A 194 11.66 -10.71 -14.71
N GLY A 195 10.48 -10.58 -14.10
CA GLY A 195 9.18 -10.85 -14.72
C GLY A 195 8.71 -12.30 -14.65
N SER A 196 9.48 -13.21 -14.05
CA SER A 196 9.01 -14.58 -13.76
C SER A 196 7.98 -14.58 -12.63
N ILE A 197 7.19 -15.65 -12.49
CA ILE A 197 6.17 -15.74 -11.44
C ILE A 197 6.84 -15.82 -10.06
N GLN A 198 6.30 -15.07 -9.09
CA GLN A 198 6.67 -15.18 -7.69
C GLN A 198 5.69 -16.11 -6.97
N SER A 199 6.17 -17.31 -6.62
CA SER A 199 5.37 -18.36 -5.98
C SER A 199 5.12 -18.14 -4.50
N THR A 200 5.89 -17.26 -3.86
CA THR A 200 5.77 -16.93 -2.44
C THR A 200 5.12 -15.55 -2.31
N PRO A 201 3.85 -15.48 -1.88
CA PRO A 201 3.20 -14.22 -1.52
C PRO A 201 4.02 -13.45 -0.48
N GLY A 202 3.87 -12.14 -0.45
CA GLY A 202 4.46 -11.33 0.60
C GLY A 202 5.97 -11.07 0.51
N ALA A 203 6.71 -11.78 -0.36
CA ALA A 203 8.17 -11.64 -0.43
C ALA A 203 8.63 -10.21 -0.80
N GLY A 204 8.01 -9.59 -1.82
CA GLY A 204 8.42 -8.27 -2.33
C GLY A 204 9.90 -8.18 -2.73
N TYR A 205 10.28 -7.05 -3.31
CA TYR A 205 11.69 -6.73 -3.58
C TYR A 205 12.11 -5.53 -2.78
N VAL A 206 12.99 -5.72 -1.80
CA VAL A 206 13.62 -4.60 -1.09
C VAL A 206 14.55 -3.89 -2.07
N VAL A 207 14.31 -2.61 -2.29
CA VAL A 207 15.09 -1.76 -3.22
C VAL A 207 15.91 -0.71 -2.51
N ASP A 208 15.50 -0.31 -1.30
CA ASP A 208 16.25 0.62 -0.47
C ASP A 208 15.94 0.40 1.01
N THR A 209 16.85 0.86 1.86
CA THR A 209 16.79 0.66 3.29
C THR A 209 17.43 1.82 4.05
N ALA A 210 16.91 2.13 5.24
CA ALA A 210 17.47 3.16 6.12
C ALA A 210 17.38 2.75 7.58
N LEU A 211 18.38 3.10 8.39
CA LEU A 211 18.39 2.86 9.83
C LEU A 211 17.83 4.08 10.54
N ASP A 212 16.90 3.87 11.48
CA ASP A 212 16.22 4.85 12.33
C ASP A 212 15.44 5.97 11.62
N ASP A 213 15.63 6.17 10.31
CA ASP A 213 14.88 7.13 9.53
C ASP A 213 13.55 6.57 9.05
N GLN A 214 12.53 7.43 8.98
CA GLN A 214 11.30 7.11 8.26
C GLN A 214 11.44 7.55 6.80
N LEU A 215 10.92 6.73 5.89
CA LEU A 215 10.96 7.03 4.45
C LEU A 215 9.54 7.24 3.91
N SER A 216 9.37 8.32 3.16
CA SER A 216 8.22 8.52 2.27
C SER A 216 8.61 8.25 0.83
N ILE A 217 7.65 7.85 0.01
CA ILE A 217 7.91 7.50 -1.39
C ILE A 217 6.98 8.26 -2.33
N GLY A 218 7.51 8.62 -3.50
CA GLY A 218 6.75 9.01 -4.67
C GLY A 218 7.34 8.32 -5.88
N ALA A 219 6.52 7.61 -6.64
CA ALA A 219 6.95 6.79 -7.75
C ALA A 219 6.18 7.10 -9.04
N ALA A 220 6.85 6.90 -10.17
CA ALA A 220 6.29 7.05 -11.50
C ALA A 220 6.81 5.96 -12.43
N VAL A 221 5.96 5.55 -13.37
CA VAL A 221 6.30 4.55 -14.40
C VAL A 221 6.77 5.28 -15.66
N ASN A 222 7.90 4.87 -16.23
CA ASN A 222 8.23 5.21 -17.61
C ASN A 222 7.50 4.23 -18.55
N PRO A 223 6.48 4.68 -19.31
CA PRO A 223 5.68 3.76 -20.12
C PRO A 223 6.40 3.27 -21.39
N VAL A 224 7.61 3.76 -21.70
CA VAL A 224 8.36 3.39 -22.90
C VAL A 224 9.00 2.01 -22.73
N ILE A 225 8.69 1.07 -23.63
CA ILE A 225 9.35 -0.25 -23.71
C ILE A 225 10.70 -0.09 -24.42
N GLY A 226 11.78 -0.55 -23.78
CA GLY A 226 13.16 -0.52 -24.23
C GLY A 226 14.15 -0.79 -23.09
N THR A 227 15.44 -0.56 -23.29
CA THR A 227 16.46 -0.67 -22.23
C THR A 227 16.27 0.34 -21.09
N ASP A 228 15.50 1.40 -21.35
CA ASP A 228 15.18 2.46 -20.40
C ASP A 228 13.81 2.27 -19.73
N THR A 229 13.20 1.08 -19.87
CA THR A 229 11.98 0.72 -19.14
C THR A 229 12.32 0.67 -17.66
N GLY A 230 11.64 1.49 -16.87
CA GLY A 230 11.94 1.56 -15.45
C GLY A 230 10.97 2.43 -14.66
N TYR A 231 11.26 2.51 -13.37
CA TYR A 231 10.49 3.24 -12.39
C TYR A 231 11.38 4.31 -11.79
N LEU A 232 10.89 5.54 -11.71
CA LEU A 232 11.52 6.56 -10.89
C LEU A 232 10.89 6.49 -9.52
N ILE A 233 11.71 6.33 -8.48
CA ILE A 233 11.29 6.47 -7.08
C ILE A 233 12.03 7.68 -6.49
N ILE A 234 11.26 8.59 -5.92
CA ILE A 234 11.73 9.72 -5.11
C ILE A 234 11.48 9.36 -3.65
N TYR A 235 12.47 9.63 -2.83
CA TYR A 235 12.46 9.34 -1.40
C TYR A 235 12.46 10.65 -0.63
N GLY A 236 11.49 10.78 0.27
CA GLY A 236 11.55 11.72 1.38
C GLY A 236 12.09 11.01 2.61
N ARG A 237 12.88 11.72 3.43
CA ARG A 237 13.46 11.18 4.65
C ARG A 237 13.08 12.07 5.83
N HIS A 238 12.67 11.43 6.91
CA HIS A 238 12.50 12.04 8.22
C HIS A 238 13.54 11.43 9.18
N ALA A 239 14.37 12.28 9.78
CA ALA A 239 15.43 11.86 10.69
C ALA A 239 14.95 11.90 12.16
N PRO A 240 15.53 11.07 13.05
CA PRO A 240 15.22 11.11 14.48
C PRO A 240 15.34 12.52 15.06
N GLY A 241 14.33 12.96 15.81
CA GLY A 241 14.31 14.26 16.48
C GLY A 241 13.74 15.44 15.66
N GLN A 242 13.34 15.21 14.40
CA GLN A 242 12.52 16.15 13.64
C GLN A 242 11.03 15.91 13.89
N HIS A 243 10.18 16.90 13.59
CA HIS A 243 8.73 16.70 13.68
C HIS A 243 8.29 15.61 12.69
N SER A 244 7.39 14.72 13.10
CA SER A 244 7.03 13.50 12.33
C SER A 244 6.35 13.73 10.98
N GLN A 245 6.06 14.99 10.65
CA GLN A 245 5.47 15.40 9.38
C GLN A 245 6.50 16.02 8.43
N ASP A 246 7.74 16.23 8.89
CA ASP A 246 8.78 16.90 8.14
C ASP A 246 9.62 15.87 7.39
N PHE A 247 9.36 15.73 6.09
CA PHE A 247 10.14 14.87 5.18
C PHE A 247 10.90 15.74 4.18
N ASP A 248 12.22 15.60 4.15
CA ASP A 248 13.07 16.24 3.14
C ASP A 248 13.30 15.31 1.95
N ILE A 249 13.18 15.84 0.74
CA ILE A 249 13.53 15.10 -0.47
C ILE A 249 15.04 14.81 -0.43
N TRP A 250 15.38 13.53 -0.32
CA TRP A 250 16.75 13.11 -0.08
C TRP A 250 17.38 12.39 -1.28
N ARG A 251 16.59 11.59 -2.01
CA ARG A 251 17.13 10.73 -3.07
C ARG A 251 16.12 10.52 -4.20
N ALA A 252 16.66 10.30 -5.40
CA ALA A 252 15.95 9.76 -6.54
C ALA A 252 16.67 8.51 -7.04
N GLN A 253 15.93 7.45 -7.39
CA GLN A 253 16.49 6.22 -7.94
C GLN A 253 15.68 5.76 -9.14
N MET A 254 16.39 5.42 -10.22
CA MET A 254 15.81 4.70 -11.35
C MET A 254 15.96 3.20 -11.11
N LEU A 255 14.84 2.48 -11.08
CA LEU A 255 14.81 1.03 -11.07
C LEU A 255 14.58 0.53 -12.49
N GLN A 256 15.58 -0.10 -13.07
CA GLN A 256 15.48 -0.77 -14.37
C GLN A 256 15.22 -2.27 -14.19
N ASN A 257 14.74 -2.94 -15.23
CA ASN A 257 14.37 -4.38 -15.24
C ASN A 257 15.55 -5.36 -14.97
N HIS A 258 16.73 -4.87 -14.58
CA HIS A 258 17.94 -5.64 -14.34
C HIS A 258 18.53 -5.28 -12.97
N LEU A 259 17.75 -5.42 -11.91
CA LEU A 259 18.33 -5.33 -10.56
C LEU A 259 19.10 -6.64 -10.30
N PRO A 260 20.42 -6.58 -9.97
CA PRO A 260 21.05 -7.72 -9.36
C PRO A 260 20.31 -8.02 -8.04
N PRO A 261 20.13 -9.30 -7.67
CA PRO A 261 19.62 -9.62 -6.35
C PRO A 261 20.54 -8.99 -5.32
N VAL A 262 20.01 -8.03 -4.57
CA VAL A 262 20.67 -7.61 -3.33
C VAL A 262 20.54 -8.80 -2.40
N LEU A 263 21.60 -9.60 -2.30
CA LEU A 263 21.71 -10.68 -1.35
C LEU A 263 21.80 -10.05 0.04
N TYR A 264 20.68 -9.99 0.75
CA TYR A 264 20.70 -9.77 2.19
C TYR A 264 20.30 -11.05 2.89
N LEU A 265 21.14 -11.44 3.85
CA LEU A 265 20.91 -12.58 4.72
C LEU A 265 19.57 -12.38 5.41
N PRO A 266 18.64 -13.36 5.37
CA PRO A 266 17.43 -13.27 6.16
C PRO A 266 17.84 -13.06 7.61
N THR A 267 17.23 -12.06 8.26
CA THR A 267 17.27 -11.91 9.70
C THR A 267 16.81 -13.26 10.26
N VAL A 268 17.74 -14.00 10.85
CA VAL A 268 17.44 -15.31 11.45
C VAL A 268 16.44 -15.03 12.57
N PHE A 269 15.20 -15.49 12.38
CA PHE A 269 14.25 -15.65 13.47
C PHE A 269 14.82 -16.70 14.43
N ASN A 270 15.58 -16.27 15.43
CA ASN A 270 15.75 -17.10 16.60
C ASN A 270 14.39 -17.16 17.30
N LYS A 271 13.69 -18.27 17.11
CA LYS A 271 12.73 -18.77 18.11
C LYS A 271 13.40 -18.61 19.48
N LYS A 272 12.75 -17.89 20.40
CA LYS A 272 13.18 -17.75 21.80
C LYS A 272 13.69 -19.09 22.33
N PRO A 273 14.87 -19.17 22.98
CA PRO A 273 15.12 -20.27 23.90
C PRO A 273 14.17 -20.12 25.11
N PRO A 274 13.75 -21.23 25.74
CA PRO A 274 12.94 -21.16 26.95
C PRO A 274 13.75 -20.44 28.04
N LEU A 275 13.11 -19.48 28.72
CA LEU A 275 13.65 -18.90 29.93
C LEU A 275 13.68 -20.01 31.00
N ILE A 276 14.87 -20.33 31.47
CA ILE A 276 15.06 -21.02 32.74
C ILE A 276 15.01 -19.92 33.80
N ASP A 277 14.01 -20.00 34.68
CA ASP A 277 14.16 -19.90 36.13
C ASP A 277 13.07 -20.78 36.78
#